data_AF-A0A7W0P464-F1
#
_entry.id   AF-A0A7W0P464-F1
#
_cell.length_a   1.000
_cell.length_b   1.000
_cell.length_c   1.000
_cell.angle_alpha   90.00
_cell.angle_beta   90.00
_cell.angle_gamma   90.00
#
_symmetry.space_group_name_H-M   'P 1'
#
loop_
_entity.id
_entity.type
_entity.pdbx_description
1 polymer ?
#
loop_
_entity_poly.entity_id
_entity_poly.type
_entity_poly.pdbx_seq_one_letter_code
_entity_poly.pdbx_strand_id
1 'polypeptide(L)'
;MAELWSVHASEEACDLAMRAPEAGRVAPDEVMVRGPIAEDLRRAVHTVDPGSLIRDAAEGWAEVTVEGTDARDIFARVSALRLPDGPGYVQGDVARLAARVFVGEGTIRVLVPAYWESHLRRRLEAETGG
;
A
#
# COMPACT_ATOMS: atom_id res chain seq x y z
N MET A 1 -7.06 -5.72 -10.16
CA MET A 1 -6.15 -5.07 -9.20
C MET A 1 -4.99 -4.52 -10.00
N ALA A 2 -4.47 -3.34 -9.64
CA ALA A 2 -3.24 -2.83 -10.23
C ALA A 2 -2.08 -3.79 -9.91
N GLU A 3 -0.98 -3.70 -10.66
CA GLU A 3 0.25 -4.42 -10.31
C GLU A 3 0.65 -4.10 -8.86
N LEU A 4 1.15 -5.10 -8.15
CA LEU A 4 1.61 -4.94 -6.78
C LEU A 4 2.89 -5.74 -6.60
N TRP A 5 3.94 -5.09 -6.14
CA TRP A 5 5.26 -5.69 -5.97
C TRP A 5 5.70 -5.61 -4.53
N SER A 6 6.38 -6.64 -4.05
CA SER A 6 7.16 -6.60 -2.83
C SER A 6 8.65 -6.69 -3.17
N VAL A 7 9.40 -5.71 -2.70
CA VAL A 7 10.85 -5.58 -2.83
C VAL A 7 11.46 -5.88 -1.47
N HIS A 8 12.16 -6.99 -1.34
CA HIS A 8 12.99 -7.31 -0.19
C HIS A 8 14.45 -7.10 -0.54
N ALA A 9 15.12 -6.22 0.19
CA ALA A 9 16.52 -5.87 -0.07
C ALA A 9 17.14 -5.23 1.19
N SER A 10 18.43 -4.94 1.15
CA SER A 10 19.07 -4.08 2.14
C SER A 10 18.36 -2.72 2.26
N GLU A 11 18.49 -2.06 3.42
CA GLU A 11 17.87 -0.75 3.68
C GLU A 11 18.26 0.30 2.64
N GLU A 12 19.52 0.36 2.22
CA GLU A 12 19.99 1.28 1.18
C GLU A 12 19.34 1.00 -0.18
N ALA A 13 19.15 -0.27 -0.53
CA ALA A 13 18.45 -0.66 -1.75
C ALA A 13 16.94 -0.38 -1.66
N CYS A 14 16.34 -0.51 -0.48
CA CYS A 14 14.96 -0.11 -0.24
C CYS A 14 14.76 1.41 -0.34
N ASP A 15 15.74 2.22 0.08
CA ASP A 15 15.71 3.68 -0.13
C ASP A 15 15.69 4.04 -1.63
N LEU A 16 16.35 3.23 -2.47
CA LEU A 16 16.21 3.36 -3.92
C LEU A 16 14.81 2.96 -4.37
N ALA A 17 14.31 1.79 -3.96
CA ALA A 17 12.98 1.30 -4.34
C ALA A 17 11.85 2.28 -3.98
N MET A 18 11.99 3.04 -2.90
CA MET A 18 11.07 4.12 -2.49
C MET A 18 10.94 5.26 -3.50
N ARG A 19 11.82 5.35 -4.51
CA ARG A 19 11.70 6.29 -5.62
C ARG A 19 10.66 5.88 -6.66
N ALA A 20 10.15 4.63 -6.60
CA ALA A 20 9.05 4.22 -7.44
C ALA A 20 7.79 5.02 -7.09
N PRO A 21 6.96 5.38 -8.09
CA PRO A 21 5.64 5.93 -7.83
C PRO A 21 4.82 4.99 -6.95
N GLU A 22 4.05 5.54 -6.01
CA GLU A 22 3.21 4.76 -5.10
C GLU A 22 3.98 3.64 -4.37
N ALA A 23 5.19 3.96 -3.90
CA ALA A 23 5.97 3.12 -3.01
C ALA A 23 5.64 3.38 -1.53
N GLY A 24 5.71 2.33 -0.72
CA GLY A 24 5.50 2.37 0.72
C GLY A 24 6.52 1.52 1.46
N ARG A 25 7.22 2.11 2.44
CA ARG A 25 8.18 1.40 3.28
C ARG A 25 7.41 0.56 4.30
N VAL A 26 7.48 -0.77 4.15
CA VAL A 26 6.81 -1.74 5.03
C VAL A 26 7.70 -2.03 6.25
N ALA A 27 9.00 -2.22 6.01
CA ALA A 27 10.02 -2.47 7.01
C ALA A 27 11.35 -1.87 6.53
N PRO A 28 12.41 -1.81 7.36
CA PRO A 28 13.71 -1.34 6.91
C PRO A 28 14.23 -2.06 5.66
N ASP A 29 13.88 -3.31 5.47
CA ASP A 29 14.32 -4.20 4.38
C ASP A 29 13.18 -4.61 3.43
N GLU A 30 12.01 -3.95 3.51
CA GLU A 30 10.86 -4.25 2.65
C GLU A 30 10.16 -2.98 2.16
N VAL A 31 9.95 -2.91 0.84
CA VAL A 31 9.12 -1.88 0.18
C VAL A 31 8.00 -2.56 -0.60
N MET A 32 6.79 -2.04 -0.45
CA MET A 32 5.66 -2.38 -1.32
C MET A 32 5.52 -1.30 -2.38
N VAL A 33 5.40 -1.69 -3.64
CA VAL A 33 5.15 -0.76 -4.76
C VAL A 33 3.85 -1.13 -5.44
N ARG A 34 2.94 -0.17 -5.55
CA ARG A 34 1.72 -0.30 -6.32
C ARG A 34 1.93 0.29 -7.72
N GLY A 35 1.75 -0.53 -8.76
CA GLY A 35 2.06 -0.18 -10.15
C GLY A 35 3.43 -0.68 -10.59
N PRO A 36 3.84 -0.37 -11.83
CA PRO A 36 5.06 -0.90 -12.42
C PRO A 36 6.31 -0.32 -11.75
N ILE A 37 7.32 -1.16 -11.56
CA ILE A 37 8.68 -0.73 -11.20
C ILE A 37 9.49 -0.60 -12.47
N ALA A 38 10.00 0.61 -12.74
CA ALA A 38 10.85 0.89 -13.90
C ALA A 38 12.12 0.02 -13.91
N GLU A 39 12.54 -0.41 -15.11
CA GLU A 39 13.63 -1.39 -15.26
C GLU A 39 15.00 -0.87 -14.79
N ASP A 40 15.26 0.42 -14.99
CA ASP A 40 16.45 1.10 -14.47
C ASP A 40 16.47 1.10 -12.94
N LEU A 41 15.31 1.29 -12.30
CA LEU A 41 15.18 1.21 -10.86
C LEU A 41 15.38 -0.22 -10.35
N ARG A 42 14.81 -1.23 -11.01
CA ARG A 42 15.06 -2.65 -10.70
C ARG A 42 16.56 -2.97 -10.75
N ARG A 43 17.24 -2.50 -11.80
CA ARG A 43 18.69 -2.68 -11.95
C ARG A 43 19.48 -1.95 -10.86
N ALA A 44 19.08 -0.74 -10.50
CA ALA A 44 19.74 0.04 -9.45
C ALA A 44 19.63 -0.67 -8.08
N VAL A 45 18.44 -1.16 -7.72
CA VAL A 45 18.23 -1.97 -6.52
C VAL A 45 19.14 -3.20 -6.52
N HIS A 46 19.16 -3.97 -7.62
CA HIS A 46 19.99 -5.17 -7.72
C HIS A 46 21.50 -4.88 -7.74
N THR A 47 21.91 -3.69 -8.20
CA THR A 47 23.31 -3.27 -8.20
C THR A 47 23.79 -2.97 -6.78
N VAL A 48 22.96 -2.32 -5.97
CA VAL A 48 23.25 -2.05 -4.55
C VAL A 48 23.15 -3.33 -3.72
N ASP A 49 22.13 -4.14 -3.97
CA ASP A 49 21.92 -5.43 -3.31
C ASP A 49 21.71 -6.56 -4.33
N PRO A 50 22.77 -7.30 -4.69
CA PRO A 50 22.67 -8.47 -5.56
C PRO A 50 21.77 -9.59 -5.01
N GLY A 51 21.48 -9.59 -3.71
CA GLY A 51 20.56 -10.53 -3.06
C GLY A 51 19.10 -10.08 -3.07
N SER A 52 18.79 -8.90 -3.63
CA SER A 52 17.44 -8.35 -3.65
C SER A 52 16.43 -9.29 -4.31
N LEU A 53 15.21 -9.36 -3.76
CA LEU A 53 14.09 -10.11 -4.31
C LEU A 53 12.94 -9.16 -4.64
N ILE A 54 12.59 -9.04 -5.93
CA ILE A 54 11.42 -8.28 -6.40
C ILE A 54 10.39 -9.27 -6.90
N ARG A 55 9.25 -9.38 -6.21
CA ARG A 55 8.22 -10.39 -6.47
C ARG A 55 6.87 -9.75 -6.71
N ASP A 56 6.11 -10.34 -7.62
CA ASP A 56 4.68 -10.04 -7.73
C ASP A 56 4.00 -10.47 -6.43
N ALA A 57 3.22 -9.55 -5.86
CA ALA A 57 2.49 -9.73 -4.61
C ALA A 57 0.98 -9.65 -4.81
N ALA A 58 0.48 -9.44 -6.02
CA ALA A 58 -0.93 -9.15 -6.28
C ALA A 58 -1.86 -10.25 -5.75
N GLU A 59 -1.52 -11.53 -5.93
CA GLU A 59 -2.37 -12.66 -5.49
C GLU A 59 -2.58 -12.73 -3.98
N GLY A 60 -1.65 -12.20 -3.18
CA GLY A 60 -1.72 -12.24 -1.72
C GLY A 60 -2.61 -11.16 -1.10
N TRP A 61 -3.01 -10.15 -1.88
CA TRP A 61 -3.63 -8.93 -1.39
C TRP A 61 -4.96 -8.66 -2.08
N ALA A 62 -5.87 -8.00 -1.37
CA ALA A 62 -7.05 -7.39 -1.94
C ALA A 62 -6.97 -5.88 -1.72
N GLU A 63 -7.35 -5.11 -2.74
CA GLU A 63 -7.44 -3.65 -2.69
C GLU A 63 -8.91 -3.26 -2.60
N VAL A 64 -9.26 -2.46 -1.59
CA VAL A 64 -10.55 -1.77 -1.49
C VAL A 64 -10.29 -0.27 -1.55
N THR A 65 -10.97 0.41 -2.48
CA THR A 65 -10.79 1.84 -2.70
C THR A 65 -11.94 2.62 -2.10
N VAL A 66 -11.60 3.67 -1.35
CA VAL A 66 -12.53 4.69 -0.87
C VAL A 66 -12.26 5.97 -1.67
N GLU A 67 -13.27 6.48 -2.35
CA GLU A 67 -13.15 7.62 -3.27
C GLU A 67 -14.20 8.67 -2.94
N GLY A 68 -13.99 9.90 -3.43
CA GLY A 68 -14.91 11.02 -3.27
C GLY A 68 -14.46 12.04 -2.23
N THR A 69 -15.22 13.13 -2.10
CA THR A 69 -14.91 14.25 -1.20
C THR A 69 -14.84 13.83 0.26
N ASP A 70 -15.61 12.81 0.64
CA ASP A 70 -15.78 12.38 2.02
C ASP A 70 -14.91 11.14 2.35
N ALA A 71 -14.01 10.73 1.45
CA ALA A 71 -13.21 9.51 1.59
C ALA A 71 -12.39 9.48 2.89
N ARG A 72 -11.81 10.62 3.27
CA ARG A 72 -11.05 10.76 4.52
C ARG A 72 -11.94 10.62 5.76
N ASP A 73 -13.15 11.16 5.72
CA ASP A 73 -14.10 11.08 6.84
C ASP A 73 -14.63 9.66 7.02
N ILE A 74 -14.94 8.96 5.91
CA ILE A 74 -15.31 7.54 5.94
C ILE A 74 -14.17 6.69 6.51
N PHE A 75 -12.94 6.92 6.04
CA PHE A 75 -11.77 6.20 6.53
C PHE A 75 -11.55 6.42 8.04
N ALA A 76 -11.73 7.65 8.53
CA ALA A 76 -11.58 7.98 9.96
C ALA A 76 -12.60 7.28 10.87
N ARG A 77 -13.75 6.83 10.35
CA ARG A 77 -14.73 6.03 11.11
C ARG A 77 -14.27 4.59 11.35
N VAL A 78 -13.41 4.06 10.46
CA VAL A 78 -12.92 2.68 10.54
C VAL A 78 -11.48 2.54 11.02
N SER A 79 -10.74 3.64 11.12
CA SER A 79 -9.32 3.63 11.50
C SER A 79 -8.92 4.89 12.26
N ALA A 80 -8.02 4.71 13.25
CA ALA A 80 -7.35 5.80 13.94
C ALA A 80 -6.02 6.22 13.25
N LEU A 81 -5.67 5.61 12.10
CA LEU A 81 -4.45 5.95 11.38
C LEU A 81 -4.50 7.40 10.90
N ARG A 82 -3.44 8.16 11.25
CA ARG A 82 -3.22 9.47 10.67
C ARG A 82 -2.80 9.30 9.22
N LEU A 83 -3.69 9.65 8.29
CA LEU A 83 -3.37 9.71 6.87
C LEU A 83 -2.41 10.88 6.58
N PRO A 84 -1.50 10.75 5.61
CA PRO A 84 -0.70 11.87 5.11
C PRO A 84 -1.59 12.98 4.54
N ASP A 85 -1.13 14.22 4.57
CA ASP A 85 -1.89 15.36 4.03
C ASP A 85 -1.95 15.36 2.48
N GLY A 86 -0.94 14.77 1.84
CA GLY A 86 -0.88 14.57 0.38
C GLY A 86 -0.79 13.09 -0.02
N PRO A 87 -0.43 12.80 -1.29
CA PRO A 87 -0.17 11.44 -1.72
C PRO A 87 0.93 10.78 -0.88
N GLY A 88 0.75 9.51 -0.52
CA GLY A 88 1.71 8.81 0.32
C GLY A 88 1.24 7.46 0.82
N TYR A 89 1.99 6.90 1.76
CA TYR A 89 1.78 5.57 2.30
C TYR A 89 1.78 5.59 3.83
N VAL A 90 0.87 4.84 4.42
CA VAL A 90 0.88 4.46 5.85
C VAL A 90 0.45 3.01 6.01
N GLN A 91 0.75 2.41 7.15
CA GLN A 91 0.28 1.07 7.49
C GLN A 91 -0.15 0.99 8.96
N GLY A 92 -1.05 0.05 9.23
CA GLY A 92 -1.51 -0.25 10.59
C GLY A 92 -2.95 -0.73 10.60
N ASP A 93 -3.70 -0.39 11.64
CA ASP A 93 -5.05 -0.92 11.85
C ASP A 93 -6.10 -0.18 11.01
N VAL A 94 -6.83 -0.92 10.17
CA VAL A 94 -8.04 -0.46 9.49
C VAL A 94 -9.14 -1.49 9.70
N ALA A 95 -10.23 -1.09 10.34
CA ALA A 95 -11.33 -1.98 10.69
C ALA A 95 -10.88 -3.24 11.47
N ARG A 96 -9.89 -3.12 12.37
CA ARG A 96 -9.29 -4.24 13.12
C ARG A 96 -8.46 -5.21 12.27
N LEU A 97 -8.04 -4.78 11.08
CA LEU A 97 -7.17 -5.53 10.18
C LEU A 97 -5.84 -4.81 10.02
N ALA A 98 -4.73 -5.57 9.98
CA ALA A 98 -3.45 -5.04 9.55
C ALA A 98 -3.52 -4.72 8.05
N ALA A 99 -3.42 -3.44 7.72
CA ALA A 99 -3.62 -2.92 6.38
C ALA A 99 -2.44 -2.05 5.93
N ARG A 100 -2.27 -2.00 4.61
CA ARG A 100 -1.36 -1.11 3.89
C ARG A 100 -2.22 -0.09 3.16
N VAL A 101 -1.95 1.20 3.35
CA VAL A 101 -2.83 2.27 2.86
C VAL A 101 -2.04 3.21 1.96
N PHE A 102 -2.46 3.30 0.70
CA PHE A 102 -1.96 4.29 -0.24
C PHE A 102 -2.98 5.41 -0.37
N VAL A 103 -2.54 6.63 -0.10
CA VAL A 103 -3.33 7.85 -0.28
C VAL A 103 -2.90 8.47 -1.61
N GLY A 104 -3.87 8.75 -2.47
CA GLY A 104 -3.71 9.50 -3.70
C GLY A 104 -4.55 10.77 -3.69
N GLU A 105 -4.63 11.46 -4.83
CA GLU A 105 -5.54 12.59 -5.00
C GLU A 105 -7.00 12.11 -4.98
N GLY A 106 -7.74 12.44 -3.93
CA GLY A 106 -9.17 12.10 -3.79
C GLY A 106 -9.47 10.60 -3.62
N THR A 107 -8.45 9.75 -3.43
CA THR A 107 -8.60 8.30 -3.32
C THR A 107 -7.76 7.75 -2.17
N ILE A 108 -8.31 6.78 -1.44
CA ILE A 108 -7.62 6.02 -0.39
C ILE A 108 -7.75 4.55 -0.74
N ARG A 109 -6.63 3.88 -0.96
CA ARG A 109 -6.58 2.46 -1.31
C ARG A 109 -6.10 1.69 -0.10
N VAL A 110 -6.96 0.82 0.40
CA VAL A 110 -6.68 -0.03 1.57
C VAL A 110 -6.42 -1.44 1.07
N LEU A 111 -5.18 -1.90 1.24
CA LEU A 111 -4.77 -3.25 0.95
C LEU A 111 -4.76 -4.09 2.22
N VAL A 112 -5.42 -5.24 2.16
CA VAL A 112 -5.43 -6.27 3.21
C VAL A 112 -5.11 -7.63 2.58
N PRO A 113 -4.69 -8.63 3.37
CA PRO A 113 -4.59 -10.00 2.86
C PRO A 113 -5.89 -10.43 2.16
N ALA A 114 -5.80 -11.08 1.01
CA ALA A 114 -6.94 -11.29 0.11
C ALA A 114 -8.17 -11.94 0.78
N TYR A 115 -7.94 -12.87 1.71
CA TYR A 115 -9.00 -13.55 2.46
C TYR A 115 -9.81 -12.66 3.42
N TRP A 116 -9.38 -11.41 3.66
CA TRP A 116 -10.11 -10.41 4.46
C TRP A 116 -10.95 -9.44 3.64
N GLU A 117 -10.92 -9.50 2.30
CA GLU A 117 -11.58 -8.52 1.42
C GLU A 117 -13.05 -8.30 1.78
N SER A 118 -13.83 -9.38 1.88
CA SER A 118 -15.27 -9.29 2.17
C SER A 118 -15.56 -8.76 3.59
N HIS A 119 -14.63 -8.90 4.53
CA HIS A 119 -14.76 -8.28 5.84
C HIS A 119 -14.60 -6.76 5.74
N LEU A 120 -13.52 -6.31 5.10
CA LEU A 120 -13.22 -4.89 4.93
C LEU A 120 -14.33 -4.16 4.17
N ARG A 121 -14.81 -4.72 3.05
CA ARG A 121 -15.90 -4.12 2.25
C ARG A 121 -17.16 -3.89 3.09
N ARG A 122 -17.62 -4.91 3.81
CA ARG A 122 -18.81 -4.80 4.70
C ARG A 122 -18.63 -3.74 5.79
N ARG A 123 -17.42 -3.61 6.34
CA ARG A 123 -17.14 -2.60 7.36
C ARG A 123 -17.17 -1.19 6.78
N LEU A 124 -16.63 -0.98 5.58
CA LEU A 124 -16.68 0.32 4.91
C LEU A 124 -18.10 0.69 4.47
N GLU A 125 -18.84 -0.24 3.85
CA GLU A 125 -20.23 -0.03 3.41
C GLU A 125 -21.16 0.38 4.56
N ALA A 126 -20.94 -0.17 5.76
CA ALA A 126 -21.71 0.20 6.95
C ALA A 126 -21.52 1.66 7.37
N GLU A 127 -20.40 2.29 6.98
CA GLU A 127 -20.11 3.69 7.32
C GLU A 127 -20.52 4.67 6.20
N THR A 128 -20.69 4.19 4.97
CA THR A 128 -21.14 5.00 3.82
C THR A 128 -22.68 5.14 3.76
N GLY A 129 -23.42 4.20 4.36
CA GLY A 129 -24.89 4.12 4.29
C GLY A 129 -25.66 4.68 5.48
N GLY A 130 -25.03 5.49 6.33
CA GLY A 130 -25.62 6.06 7.55
C GLY A 130 -25.61 7.59 7.57
#